data_AF-E3CXS8-F1
#
_entry.id   AF-E3CXS8-F1
#
_cell.length_a   1.000
_cell.length_b   1.000
_cell.length_c   1.000
_cell.angle_alpha   90.00
_cell.angle_beta   90.00
_cell.angle_gamma   90.00
#
_symmetry.space_group_name_H-M   'P 1'
#
loop_
_entity.id
_entity.type
_entity.pdbx_description
1 polymer ?
#
loop_
_entity_poly.entity_id
_entity_poly.type
_entity_poly.pdbx_seq_one_letter_code
_entity_poly.pdbx_strand_id
1 'polypeptide(L)'
;MKTETLPVEQAVGRILSHDLTLIDPVGGFKGARFRRGHRIAQEDVPLLLRMGKSHIRFLMLDPEEVHEDEAALLLGRRVQGEGLELRGPEEGKCTLTATRPGLLHFRDEDVDFINQDPDWIFTTRANRTAVSLGTLTAAFRIGPLAVQREQVDRVLGVAPLSVLPWNPFPTALVTTGREIYEGLVQDAFLPKLQTKLVPYGAPLMGHTLCPDDASEIARAVAAWLDKGARIVLCTGGMSVDADDQTPRAIRSLCDRVVFRRVPLIPGANLMLAQKGEAFLVGVPASAVFAQRTSLDVLLDRLYAGTPPTGEEVRRWGRGGLCRSCDACSYPGCAFSARS
;
A
#
# COMPACT_ATOMS: atom_id res chain seq x y z
N MET A 1 -16.85 25.43 22.42
CA MET A 1 -18.05 25.19 21.59
C MET A 1 -19.29 25.39 22.44
N LYS A 2 -19.98 26.50 22.21
CA LYS A 2 -21.30 26.74 22.81
C LYS A 2 -22.36 26.06 21.95
N THR A 3 -23.42 25.58 22.59
CA THR A 3 -24.56 24.99 21.87
C THR A 3 -25.85 25.67 22.27
N GLU A 4 -26.71 25.91 21.29
CA GLU A 4 -28.09 26.36 21.47
C GLU A 4 -29.01 25.24 20.99
N THR A 5 -30.02 24.89 21.76
CA THR A 5 -30.97 23.83 21.39
C THR A 5 -32.36 24.43 21.30
N LEU A 6 -33.01 24.28 20.15
CA LEU A 6 -34.35 24.79 19.90
C LEU A 6 -35.30 23.65 19.53
N PRO A 7 -36.58 23.70 19.93
CA PRO A 7 -37.62 22.86 19.34
C PRO A 7 -37.61 22.99 17.82
N VAL A 8 -37.85 21.90 17.09
CA VAL A 8 -37.72 21.86 15.62
C VAL A 8 -38.64 22.88 14.92
N GLU A 9 -39.81 23.14 15.49
CA GLU A 9 -40.77 24.13 15.00
C GLU A 9 -40.23 25.56 15.13
N GLN A 10 -39.43 25.82 16.16
CA GLN A 10 -38.78 27.11 16.40
C GLN A 10 -37.43 27.24 15.66
N ALA A 11 -36.93 26.14 15.10
CA ALA A 11 -35.70 26.09 14.34
C ALA A 11 -35.90 26.49 12.86
N VAL A 12 -37.14 26.66 12.40
CA VAL A 12 -37.45 27.07 11.02
C VAL A 12 -36.78 28.40 10.68
N GLY A 13 -36.16 28.47 9.52
CA GLY A 13 -35.39 29.61 9.04
C GLY A 13 -33.94 29.66 9.54
N ARG A 14 -33.56 28.86 10.55
CA ARG A 14 -32.16 28.75 11.01
C ARG A 14 -31.36 27.84 10.06
N ILE A 15 -30.04 27.99 10.08
CA ILE A 15 -29.10 27.20 9.26
C ILE A 15 -28.53 26.07 10.11
N LEU A 16 -28.56 24.85 9.58
CA LEU A 16 -27.98 23.69 10.25
C LEU A 16 -26.46 23.82 10.39
N SER A 17 -26.00 23.54 11.61
CA SER A 17 -24.58 23.61 11.98
C SER A 17 -23.80 22.35 11.63
N HIS A 18 -24.48 21.22 11.45
CA HIS A 18 -23.93 19.90 11.11
C HIS A 18 -24.98 19.08 10.34
N ASP A 19 -24.55 18.00 9.72
CA ASP A 19 -25.42 17.08 8.99
C ASP A 19 -26.38 16.33 9.94
N LEU A 20 -27.59 16.06 9.46
CA LEU A 20 -28.59 15.24 10.16
C LEU A 20 -28.84 13.96 9.36
N THR A 21 -28.31 12.86 9.89
CA THR A 21 -28.45 11.52 9.31
C THR A 21 -29.87 10.98 9.47
N LEU A 22 -30.47 10.51 8.38
CA LEU A 22 -31.68 9.68 8.41
C LEU A 22 -31.24 8.21 8.44
N ILE A 23 -31.83 7.45 9.35
CA ILE A 23 -31.72 6.00 9.41
C ILE A 23 -33.12 5.45 9.16
N ASP A 24 -33.35 4.88 7.99
CA ASP A 24 -34.61 4.24 7.59
C ASP A 24 -34.36 2.76 7.28
N PRO A 25 -34.52 1.86 8.28
CA PRO A 25 -34.32 0.43 8.10
C PRO A 25 -35.31 -0.21 7.12
N VAL A 26 -36.52 0.35 6.98
CA VAL A 26 -37.58 -0.19 6.13
C VAL A 26 -37.33 0.18 4.67
N GLY A 27 -36.91 1.42 4.42
CA GLY A 27 -36.52 1.91 3.10
C GLY A 27 -35.08 1.55 2.68
N GLY A 28 -34.30 0.93 3.58
CA GLY A 28 -32.90 0.56 3.32
C GLY A 28 -31.96 1.76 3.18
N PHE A 29 -32.29 2.92 3.77
CA PHE A 29 -31.51 4.15 3.63
C PHE A 29 -30.76 4.52 4.92
N LYS A 30 -29.47 4.85 4.78
CA LYS A 30 -28.66 5.43 5.85
C LYS A 30 -27.71 6.48 5.28
N GLY A 31 -27.90 7.75 5.66
CA GLY A 31 -27.03 8.84 5.23
C GLY A 31 -27.54 10.23 5.64
N ALA A 32 -26.71 11.26 5.42
CA ALA A 32 -27.05 12.65 5.68
C ALA A 32 -28.26 13.08 4.83
N ARG A 33 -29.43 13.27 5.47
CA ARG A 33 -30.66 13.69 4.78
C ARG A 33 -30.73 15.20 4.66
N PHE A 34 -30.27 15.90 5.69
CA PHE A 34 -30.07 17.35 5.70
C PHE A 34 -28.60 17.61 5.91
N ARG A 35 -28.00 18.44 5.04
CA ARG A 35 -26.57 18.78 5.12
C ARG A 35 -26.36 20.09 5.87
N ARG A 36 -25.17 20.26 6.46
CA ARG A 36 -24.69 21.52 7.01
C ARG A 36 -24.89 22.65 6.00
N GLY A 37 -25.32 23.81 6.49
CA GLY A 37 -25.65 24.94 5.62
C GLY A 37 -27.10 24.93 5.10
N HIS A 38 -27.84 23.82 5.24
CA HIS A 38 -29.27 23.79 4.91
C HIS A 38 -30.06 24.73 5.82
N ARG A 39 -30.90 25.57 5.22
CA ARG A 39 -31.85 26.42 5.94
C ARG A 39 -33.13 25.62 6.17
N ILE A 40 -33.49 25.39 7.43
CA ILE A 40 -34.68 24.61 7.79
C ILE A 40 -35.92 25.32 7.25
N ALA A 41 -36.68 24.64 6.39
CA ALA A 41 -37.95 25.11 5.86
C ALA A 41 -39.13 24.54 6.67
N GLN A 42 -40.32 25.13 6.52
CA GLN A 42 -41.50 24.67 7.24
C GLN A 42 -41.85 23.22 6.86
N GLU A 43 -41.60 22.86 5.60
CA GLU A 43 -41.87 21.54 5.02
C GLU A 43 -40.92 20.45 5.55
N ASP A 44 -39.78 20.83 6.13
CA ASP A 44 -38.81 19.89 6.67
C ASP A 44 -39.22 19.34 8.04
N VAL A 45 -40.03 20.09 8.79
CA VAL A 45 -40.39 19.80 10.19
C VAL A 45 -41.00 18.39 10.36
N PRO A 46 -41.98 17.94 9.56
CA PRO A 46 -42.53 16.59 9.71
C PRO A 46 -41.47 15.49 9.49
N LEU A 47 -40.54 15.69 8.56
CA LEU A 47 -39.47 14.72 8.30
C LEU A 47 -38.44 14.72 9.43
N LEU A 48 -38.04 15.89 9.92
CA LEU A 48 -37.14 16.01 11.07
C LEU A 48 -37.72 15.34 12.33
N LEU A 49 -39.02 15.51 12.59
CA LEU A 49 -39.73 14.81 13.66
C LEU A 49 -39.71 13.29 13.46
N ARG A 50 -39.99 12.81 12.23
CA ARG A 50 -39.88 11.38 11.88
C ARG A 50 -38.46 10.82 12.04
N MET A 51 -37.44 11.67 11.86
CA MET A 51 -36.03 11.34 12.14
C MET A 51 -35.70 11.33 13.64
N GLY A 52 -36.68 11.56 14.52
CA GLY A 52 -36.48 11.65 15.97
C GLY A 52 -35.85 12.97 16.43
N LYS A 53 -35.84 14.00 15.58
CA LYS A 53 -35.28 15.33 15.89
C LYS A 53 -36.39 16.28 16.35
N SER A 54 -36.86 16.11 17.59
CA SER A 54 -37.78 17.07 18.23
C SER A 54 -37.09 18.38 18.60
N HIS A 55 -35.77 18.34 18.76
CA HIS A 55 -34.94 19.52 19.00
C HIS A 55 -33.76 19.52 18.04
N ILE A 56 -33.41 20.71 17.56
CA ILE A 56 -32.25 20.95 16.71
C ILE A 56 -31.20 21.67 17.54
N ARG A 57 -29.98 21.12 17.53
CA ARG A 57 -28.83 21.72 18.20
C ARG A 57 -28.02 22.53 17.20
N PHE A 58 -27.80 23.80 17.51
CA PHE A 58 -26.96 24.72 16.77
C PHE A 58 -25.62 24.88 17.48
N LEU A 59 -24.53 24.71 16.74
CA LEU A 59 -23.17 24.94 17.21
C LEU A 59 -22.79 26.39 16.98
N MET A 60 -22.23 27.02 18.00
CA MET A 60 -21.54 28.30 17.91
C MET A 60 -20.06 28.02 18.20
N LEU A 61 -19.26 28.05 17.12
CA LEU A 61 -17.82 27.83 17.20
C LEU A 61 -17.15 29.07 17.78
N ASP A 62 -16.24 28.84 18.73
CA ASP A 62 -15.31 29.88 19.17
C ASP A 62 -14.23 30.11 18.08
N PRO A 63 -13.55 31.28 18.01
CA PRO A 63 -12.55 31.56 16.96
C PRO A 63 -11.39 30.56 16.88
N GLU A 64 -11.08 29.93 18.01
CA GLU A 64 -10.05 28.89 18.16
C GLU A 64 -10.57 27.49 17.83
N GLU A 65 -11.84 27.35 17.45
CA GLU A 65 -12.44 26.07 17.07
C GLU A 65 -12.58 25.93 15.56
N VAL A 66 -12.37 24.71 15.09
CA VAL A 66 -12.48 24.32 13.69
C VAL A 66 -13.56 23.25 13.59
N HIS A 67 -14.51 23.44 12.69
CA HIS A 67 -15.57 22.45 12.43
C HIS A 67 -14.97 21.13 11.92
N GLU A 68 -15.57 19.99 12.27
CA GLU A 68 -15.10 18.64 11.88
C GLU A 68 -14.78 18.52 10.37
N ASP A 69 -15.68 18.94 9.49
CA ASP A 69 -15.46 18.92 8.04
C ASP A 69 -14.26 19.74 7.58
N GLU A 70 -14.04 20.89 8.22
CA GLU A 70 -12.92 21.76 7.90
C GLU A 70 -11.60 21.16 8.38
N ALA A 71 -11.58 20.64 9.61
CA ALA A 71 -10.43 19.92 10.17
C ALA A 71 -10.09 18.67 9.33
N ALA A 72 -11.10 17.89 8.92
CA ALA A 72 -10.93 16.75 8.04
C ALA A 72 -10.35 17.18 6.68
N LEU A 73 -10.87 18.24 6.06
CA LEU A 73 -10.32 18.73 4.79
C LEU A 73 -8.88 19.21 4.91
N LEU A 74 -8.54 19.91 6.00
CA LEU A 74 -7.18 20.40 6.23
C LEU A 74 -6.20 19.23 6.38
N LEU A 75 -6.54 18.23 7.20
CA LEU A 75 -5.77 16.98 7.29
C LEU A 75 -5.67 16.29 5.93
N GLY A 76 -6.80 16.12 5.25
CA GLY A 76 -6.88 15.43 3.97
C GLY A 76 -5.96 16.02 2.93
N ARG A 77 -5.98 17.35 2.79
CA ARG A 77 -5.08 18.07 1.89
C ARG A 77 -3.63 17.91 2.32
N ARG A 78 -3.35 17.86 3.62
CA ARG A 78 -1.99 17.69 4.13
C ARG A 78 -1.42 16.30 3.84
N VAL A 79 -2.23 15.26 4.01
CA VAL A 79 -1.82 13.87 3.83
C VAL A 79 -1.97 13.38 2.39
N GLN A 80 -2.65 14.13 1.52
CA GLN A 80 -2.74 13.85 0.08
C GLN A 80 -1.41 14.17 -0.61
N GLY A 81 -0.57 13.16 -0.82
CA GLY A 81 0.58 13.26 -1.71
C GLY A 81 0.30 12.69 -3.10
N GLU A 82 1.37 12.47 -3.85
CA GLU A 82 1.29 12.04 -5.24
C GLU A 82 0.59 10.70 -5.43
N GLY A 83 -0.22 10.59 -6.49
CA GLY A 83 -0.95 9.37 -6.81
C GLY A 83 -2.17 9.10 -5.94
N LEU A 84 -2.63 10.10 -5.16
CA LEU A 84 -3.81 10.05 -4.32
C LEU A 84 -4.79 11.18 -4.63
N GLU A 85 -6.08 10.87 -4.53
CA GLU A 85 -7.20 11.79 -4.63
C GLU A 85 -7.97 11.82 -3.30
N LEU A 86 -8.20 13.03 -2.79
CA LEU A 86 -9.05 13.28 -1.61
C LEU A 86 -10.53 13.33 -2.00
N ARG A 87 -11.37 12.66 -1.21
CA ARG A 87 -12.83 12.71 -1.32
C ARG A 87 -13.47 13.05 0.03
N GLY A 88 -14.64 13.67 -0.03
CA GLY A 88 -15.34 14.24 1.13
C GLY A 88 -15.20 15.76 1.23
N PRO A 89 -15.55 16.37 2.39
CA PRO A 89 -15.95 15.72 3.62
C PRO A 89 -17.43 15.29 3.60
N GLU A 90 -17.76 14.27 4.37
CA GLU A 90 -19.13 13.85 4.70
C GLU A 90 -19.19 13.52 6.20
N GLU A 91 -19.83 14.34 7.03
CA GLU A 91 -19.89 14.16 8.50
C GLU A 91 -18.49 14.01 9.15
N GLY A 92 -17.58 14.95 8.86
CA GLY A 92 -16.21 14.94 9.35
C GLY A 92 -15.33 13.84 8.75
N LYS A 93 -15.83 13.04 7.80
CA LYS A 93 -15.12 11.94 7.16
C LYS A 93 -14.57 12.32 5.80
N CYS A 94 -13.31 11.94 5.56
CA CYS A 94 -12.68 12.00 4.24
C CYS A 94 -11.99 10.67 3.90
N THR A 95 -11.70 10.48 2.62
CA THR A 95 -10.96 9.30 2.13
C THR A 95 -9.91 9.70 1.11
N LEU A 96 -8.83 8.90 1.03
CA LEU A 96 -7.82 8.97 -0.03
C LEU A 96 -7.94 7.74 -0.91
N THR A 97 -7.98 7.96 -2.21
CA THR A 97 -8.08 6.89 -3.23
C THR A 97 -6.89 6.96 -4.18
N ALA A 98 -6.32 5.81 -4.53
CA ALA A 98 -5.23 5.73 -5.50
C ALA A 98 -5.68 6.15 -6.90
N THR A 99 -4.93 7.06 -7.53
CA THR A 99 -5.17 7.53 -8.91
C THR A 99 -4.29 6.84 -9.94
N ARG A 100 -3.41 5.93 -9.50
CA ARG A 100 -2.54 5.11 -10.35
C ARG A 100 -2.20 3.78 -9.66
N PRO A 101 -1.84 2.73 -10.40
CA PRO A 101 -1.21 1.55 -9.81
C PRO A 101 0.18 1.89 -9.28
N GLY A 102 0.58 1.24 -8.18
CA GLY A 102 1.87 1.51 -7.55
C GLY A 102 1.98 0.94 -6.14
N LEU A 103 3.02 1.36 -5.42
CA LEU A 103 3.26 1.00 -4.03
C LEU A 103 2.76 2.11 -3.10
N LEU A 104 1.84 1.79 -2.20
CA LEU A 104 1.44 2.72 -1.14
C LEU A 104 2.64 2.96 -0.21
N HIS A 105 2.96 4.23 0.04
CA HIS A 105 4.11 4.62 0.84
C HIS A 105 3.79 5.80 1.74
N PHE A 106 4.17 5.67 3.01
CA PHE A 106 4.07 6.71 4.03
C PHE A 106 5.02 6.39 5.20
N ARG A 107 5.07 7.28 6.19
CA ARG A 107 5.78 7.05 7.46
C ARG A 107 4.80 6.49 8.48
N ASP A 108 5.09 5.31 9.02
CA ASP A 108 4.20 4.66 9.97
C ASP A 108 4.02 5.53 11.24
N GLU A 109 5.08 6.23 11.65
CA GLU A 109 5.07 7.09 12.84
C GLU A 109 4.14 8.30 12.70
N ASP A 110 3.92 8.80 11.48
CA ASP A 110 3.01 9.92 11.22
C ASP A 110 1.54 9.48 11.37
N VAL A 111 1.22 8.24 10.98
CA VAL A 111 -0.10 7.63 11.22
C VAL A 111 -0.34 7.48 12.72
N ASP A 112 0.64 6.95 13.45
CA ASP A 112 0.56 6.78 14.89
C ASP A 112 0.42 8.13 15.60
N PHE A 113 1.20 9.15 15.19
CA PHE A 113 1.15 10.49 15.75
C PHE A 113 -0.21 11.16 15.60
N ILE A 114 -0.87 11.05 14.44
CA ILE A 114 -2.22 11.60 14.26
C ILE A 114 -3.18 10.96 15.27
N ASN A 115 -3.15 9.62 15.38
CA ASN A 115 -4.04 8.85 16.25
C ASN A 115 -3.71 8.94 17.76
N GLN A 116 -2.64 9.64 18.16
CA GLN A 116 -2.42 9.95 19.58
C GLN A 116 -3.49 10.89 20.15
N ASP A 117 -4.15 11.66 19.28
CA ASP A 117 -5.31 12.46 19.65
C ASP A 117 -6.59 11.62 19.48
N PRO A 118 -7.32 11.34 20.57
CA PRO A 118 -8.49 10.46 20.54
C PRO A 118 -9.68 11.05 19.76
N ASP A 119 -9.69 12.35 19.48
CA ASP A 119 -10.71 12.98 18.64
C ASP A 119 -10.49 12.69 17.15
N TRP A 120 -9.33 12.16 16.78
CA TRP A 120 -8.91 11.92 15.41
C TRP A 120 -8.83 10.43 15.13
N ILE A 121 -9.56 9.98 14.11
CA ILE A 121 -9.50 8.60 13.63
C ILE A 121 -8.84 8.64 12.26
N PHE A 122 -7.58 8.23 12.16
CA PHE A 122 -6.83 8.19 10.89
C PHE A 122 -6.37 6.76 10.57
N THR A 123 -6.92 6.17 9.52
CA THR A 123 -6.66 4.77 9.18
C THR A 123 -6.17 4.63 7.75
N THR A 124 -5.22 3.73 7.53
CA THR A 124 -4.66 3.44 6.21
C THR A 124 -4.70 1.95 5.91
N ARG A 125 -4.59 1.59 4.62
CA ARG A 125 -4.10 0.27 4.27
C ARG A 125 -2.65 0.14 4.73
N ALA A 126 -2.18 -1.09 4.84
CA ALA A 126 -0.82 -1.35 5.28
C ALA A 126 0.21 -0.69 4.35
N ASN A 127 1.26 -0.14 4.95
CA ASN A 127 2.35 0.51 4.22
C ASN A 127 3.05 -0.48 3.28
N ARG A 128 3.74 0.04 2.26
CA ARG A 128 4.53 -0.73 1.29
C ARG A 128 3.75 -1.89 0.66
N THR A 129 2.47 -1.65 0.37
CA THR A 129 1.56 -2.62 -0.24
C THR A 129 1.16 -2.15 -1.63
N ALA A 130 1.15 -3.07 -2.60
CA ALA A 130 0.69 -2.76 -3.95
C ALA A 130 -0.79 -2.33 -3.97
N VAL A 131 -1.09 -1.29 -4.73
CA VAL A 131 -2.44 -0.75 -4.95
C VAL A 131 -2.72 -0.56 -6.43
N SER A 132 -3.99 -0.62 -6.80
CA SER A 132 -4.48 -0.38 -8.17
C SER A 132 -5.24 0.95 -8.23
N LEU A 133 -5.47 1.47 -9.43
CA LEU A 133 -6.37 2.61 -9.67
C LEU A 133 -7.72 2.40 -8.96
N GLY A 134 -8.19 3.40 -8.23
CA GLY A 134 -9.46 3.35 -7.49
C GLY A 134 -9.39 2.65 -6.13
N THR A 135 -8.22 2.14 -5.72
CA THR A 135 -8.06 1.52 -4.40
C THR A 135 -8.19 2.57 -3.30
N LEU A 136 -9.11 2.39 -2.36
CA LEU A 136 -9.19 3.17 -1.12
C LEU A 136 -7.92 2.92 -0.27
N THR A 137 -7.08 3.94 -0.08
CA THR A 137 -5.79 3.81 0.62
C THR A 137 -5.83 4.30 2.05
N ALA A 138 -6.63 5.32 2.34
CA ALA A 138 -6.82 5.84 3.69
C ALA A 138 -8.24 6.38 3.88
N ALA A 139 -8.71 6.34 5.12
CA ALA A 139 -9.97 6.93 5.54
C ALA A 139 -9.79 7.53 6.93
N PHE A 140 -10.39 8.70 7.14
CA PHE A 140 -10.26 9.38 8.41
C PHE A 140 -11.49 10.19 8.75
N ARG A 141 -11.70 10.39 10.05
CA ARG A 141 -12.85 11.06 10.61
C ARG A 141 -12.46 11.85 11.85
N ILE A 142 -13.02 13.05 11.99
CA ILE A 142 -13.00 13.80 13.24
C ILE A 142 -14.21 13.36 14.07
N GLY A 143 -13.98 12.96 15.32
CA GLY A 143 -15.00 12.42 16.23
C GLY A 143 -16.00 13.48 16.72
N PRO A 144 -15.54 14.57 17.36
CA PRO A 144 -16.40 15.67 17.77
C PRO A 144 -16.74 16.60 16.60
N LEU A 145 -17.87 17.31 16.70
CA LEU A 145 -18.34 18.27 15.68
C LEU A 145 -17.41 19.48 15.49
N ALA A 146 -16.51 19.71 16.45
CA ALA A 146 -15.47 20.72 16.39
C ALA A 146 -14.24 20.27 17.19
N VAL A 147 -13.06 20.71 16.74
CA VAL A 147 -11.76 20.51 17.41
C VAL A 147 -11.07 21.86 17.58
N GLN A 148 -10.06 21.93 18.45
CA GLN A 148 -9.24 23.14 18.61
C GLN A 148 -8.33 23.33 17.39
N ARG A 149 -8.06 24.60 17.05
CA ARG A 149 -7.12 25.00 15.98
C ARG A 149 -5.75 24.36 16.20
N GLU A 150 -5.28 24.33 17.45
CA GLU A 150 -4.02 23.70 17.83
C GLU A 150 -3.95 22.21 17.47
N GLN A 151 -5.07 21.46 17.61
CA GLN A 151 -5.13 20.04 17.20
C GLN A 151 -4.94 19.89 15.69
N VAL A 152 -5.50 20.82 14.91
CA VAL A 152 -5.32 20.85 13.44
C VAL A 152 -3.88 21.22 13.11
N ASP A 153 -3.35 22.30 13.69
CA ASP A 153 -1.99 22.77 13.40
C ASP A 153 -0.95 21.70 13.75
N ARG A 154 -1.17 20.94 14.83
CA ARG A 154 -0.34 19.80 15.23
C ARG A 154 -0.13 18.79 14.10
N VAL A 155 -1.19 18.43 13.37
CA VAL A 155 -1.11 17.42 12.31
C VAL A 155 -0.65 18.01 10.97
N LEU A 156 -0.58 19.33 10.81
CA LEU A 156 -0.06 19.95 9.59
C LEU A 156 1.45 19.74 9.38
N GLY A 157 2.16 19.18 10.36
CA GLY A 157 3.58 18.79 10.24
C GLY A 157 3.85 17.43 9.58
N VAL A 158 2.87 16.52 9.52
CA VAL A 158 3.07 15.10 9.15
C VAL A 158 3.40 14.88 7.68
N ALA A 159 4.21 13.90 7.29
CA ALA A 159 4.49 13.67 5.86
C ALA A 159 3.24 13.22 5.07
N PRO A 160 3.13 13.57 3.77
CA PRO A 160 2.03 13.08 2.95
C PRO A 160 2.16 11.58 2.65
N LEU A 161 1.02 10.91 2.48
CA LEU A 161 0.96 9.58 1.88
C LEU A 161 1.18 9.69 0.38
N SER A 162 1.72 8.65 -0.25
CA SER A 162 1.93 8.62 -1.71
C SER A 162 1.70 7.23 -2.28
N VAL A 163 1.43 7.18 -3.58
CA VAL A 163 1.51 5.95 -4.37
C VAL A 163 2.71 6.09 -5.30
N LEU A 164 3.79 5.38 -5.00
CA LEU A 164 4.99 5.32 -5.82
C LEU A 164 4.66 4.54 -7.11
N PRO A 165 4.84 5.13 -8.30
CA PRO A 165 4.50 4.45 -9.54
C PRO A 165 5.46 3.28 -9.78
N TRP A 166 5.00 2.28 -10.54
CA TRP A 166 5.89 1.24 -11.04
C TRP A 166 6.84 1.81 -12.09
N ASN A 167 8.13 1.53 -11.94
CA ASN A 167 9.17 1.83 -12.92
C ASN A 167 9.44 0.55 -13.71
N PRO A 168 9.04 0.40 -14.97
CA PRO A 168 9.14 -0.86 -15.72
C PRO A 168 10.59 -1.16 -16.13
N PHE A 169 11.44 -1.44 -15.14
CA PHE A 169 12.86 -1.71 -15.34
C PHE A 169 13.05 -2.93 -16.26
N PRO A 170 13.94 -2.86 -17.26
CA PRO A 170 14.26 -4.00 -18.11
C PRO A 170 14.79 -5.17 -17.29
N THR A 171 14.13 -6.33 -17.41
CA THR A 171 14.43 -7.51 -16.62
C THR A 171 14.91 -8.65 -17.49
N ALA A 172 15.91 -9.38 -17.05
CA ALA A 172 16.37 -10.60 -17.69
C ALA A 172 16.24 -11.80 -16.74
N LEU A 173 16.18 -13.01 -17.32
CA LEU A 173 16.16 -14.26 -16.58
C LEU A 173 17.38 -15.12 -16.95
N VAL A 174 18.05 -15.65 -15.93
CA VAL A 174 19.06 -16.70 -16.05
C VAL A 174 18.58 -17.89 -15.22
N THR A 175 18.25 -18.99 -15.90
CA THR A 175 17.81 -20.22 -15.23
C THR A 175 18.93 -21.24 -15.25
N THR A 176 19.26 -21.78 -14.08
CA THR A 176 20.34 -22.75 -13.90
C THR A 176 19.77 -24.14 -13.59
N GLY A 177 20.42 -25.16 -14.13
CA GLY A 177 20.07 -26.57 -13.93
C GLY A 177 20.61 -27.39 -15.09
N ARG A 178 21.42 -28.42 -14.82
CA ARG A 178 22.02 -29.25 -15.87
C ARG A 178 20.93 -29.96 -16.67
N GLU A 179 19.93 -30.48 -15.98
CA GLU A 179 18.77 -31.16 -16.53
C GLU A 179 17.92 -30.26 -17.44
N ILE A 180 17.84 -28.95 -17.13
CA ILE A 180 17.11 -27.99 -17.96
C ILE A 180 17.97 -27.60 -19.17
N TYR A 181 19.27 -27.37 -18.95
CA TYR A 181 20.22 -27.00 -20.00
C TYR A 181 20.38 -28.10 -21.06
N GLU A 182 20.43 -29.36 -20.65
CA GLU A 182 20.51 -30.53 -21.54
C GLU A 182 19.15 -30.93 -22.15
N GLY A 183 18.06 -30.25 -21.78
CA GLY A 183 16.72 -30.51 -22.30
C GLY A 183 16.05 -31.77 -21.76
N LEU A 184 16.55 -32.32 -20.65
CA LEU A 184 15.96 -33.47 -19.96
C LEU A 184 14.64 -33.09 -19.25
N VAL A 185 14.53 -31.84 -18.80
CA VAL A 185 13.35 -31.29 -18.12
C VAL A 185 12.99 -29.92 -18.70
N GLN A 186 11.70 -29.60 -18.75
CA GLN A 186 11.22 -28.29 -19.18
C GLN A 186 11.40 -27.23 -18.09
N ASP A 187 11.76 -26.01 -18.49
CA ASP A 187 11.86 -24.88 -17.57
C ASP A 187 10.47 -24.43 -17.05
N ALA A 188 10.26 -24.59 -15.76
CA ALA A 188 9.06 -24.15 -15.07
C ALA A 188 9.15 -22.72 -14.49
N PHE A 189 10.33 -22.10 -14.45
CA PHE A 189 10.53 -20.74 -13.93
C PHE A 189 10.08 -19.68 -14.92
N LEU A 190 10.48 -19.76 -16.19
CA LEU A 190 10.15 -18.76 -17.21
C LEU A 190 8.66 -18.35 -17.23
N PRO A 191 7.68 -19.27 -17.39
CA PRO A 191 6.27 -18.88 -17.46
C PRO A 191 5.74 -18.27 -16.14
N LYS A 192 6.25 -18.74 -14.99
CA LYS A 192 5.85 -18.22 -13.68
C LYS A 192 6.39 -16.82 -13.44
N LEU A 193 7.64 -16.58 -13.80
CA LEU A 193 8.28 -15.28 -13.64
C LEU A 193 7.72 -14.27 -14.63
N GLN A 194 7.48 -14.63 -15.89
CA GLN A 194 6.78 -13.78 -16.85
C GLN A 194 5.44 -13.28 -16.28
N THR A 195 4.64 -14.18 -15.70
CA THR A 195 3.36 -13.81 -15.07
C THR A 195 3.54 -12.85 -13.89
N LYS A 196 4.59 -13.04 -13.07
CA LYS A 196 4.89 -12.16 -11.93
C LYS A 196 5.35 -10.76 -12.34
N LEU A 197 5.89 -10.58 -13.56
CA LEU A 197 6.36 -9.29 -14.06
C LEU A 197 5.24 -8.42 -14.68
N VAL A 198 4.13 -9.03 -15.11
CA VAL A 198 3.01 -8.33 -15.76
C VAL A 198 2.50 -7.11 -14.98
N PRO A 199 2.27 -7.16 -13.66
CA PRO A 199 1.70 -6.02 -12.93
C PRO A 199 2.55 -4.74 -12.96
N TYR A 200 3.86 -4.88 -13.19
CA TYR A 200 4.80 -3.76 -13.22
C TYR A 200 4.98 -3.18 -14.62
N GLY A 201 4.39 -3.80 -15.66
CA GLY A 201 4.64 -3.44 -17.06
C GLY A 201 6.09 -3.63 -17.49
N ALA A 202 6.87 -4.42 -16.74
CA ALA A 202 8.29 -4.57 -16.96
C ALA A 202 8.59 -5.53 -18.14
N PRO A 203 9.40 -5.12 -19.13
CA PRO A 203 9.73 -5.97 -20.25
C PRO A 203 10.74 -7.06 -19.82
N LEU A 204 10.42 -8.33 -20.10
CA LEU A 204 11.40 -9.40 -20.05
C LEU A 204 12.25 -9.32 -21.33
N MET A 205 13.50 -8.89 -21.19
CA MET A 205 14.46 -8.73 -22.28
C MET A 205 14.82 -10.07 -22.94
N GLY A 206 14.79 -11.14 -22.14
CA GLY A 206 15.01 -12.49 -22.60
C GLY A 206 15.40 -13.42 -21.46
N HIS A 207 15.80 -14.62 -21.87
CA HIS A 207 16.06 -15.73 -20.97
C HIS A 207 17.28 -16.52 -21.46
N THR A 208 18.17 -16.90 -20.53
CA THR A 208 19.32 -17.76 -20.79
C THR A 208 19.28 -18.97 -19.88
N LEU A 209 19.35 -20.16 -20.47
CA LEU A 209 19.59 -21.42 -19.75
C LEU A 209 21.10 -21.60 -19.56
N CYS A 210 21.52 -21.93 -18.35
CA CYS A 210 22.92 -22.18 -18.02
C CYS A 210 23.08 -23.52 -17.29
N PRO A 211 24.19 -24.24 -17.48
CA PRO A 211 24.55 -25.34 -16.58
C PRO A 211 24.81 -24.79 -15.17
N ASP A 212 24.83 -25.68 -14.18
CA ASP A 212 25.14 -25.33 -12.79
C ASP A 212 26.66 -25.14 -12.58
N ASP A 213 27.20 -24.11 -13.23
CA ASP A 213 28.59 -23.68 -13.14
C ASP A 213 28.66 -22.18 -12.84
N ALA A 214 29.44 -21.81 -11.82
CA ALA A 214 29.48 -20.42 -11.34
C ALA A 214 30.01 -19.44 -12.40
N SER A 215 30.91 -19.87 -13.28
CA SER A 215 31.51 -19.03 -14.30
C SER A 215 30.57 -18.80 -15.48
N GLU A 216 29.82 -19.83 -15.89
CA GLU A 216 28.79 -19.76 -16.93
C GLU A 216 27.64 -18.85 -16.49
N ILE A 217 27.14 -19.04 -15.26
CA ILE A 217 26.10 -18.19 -14.67
C ILE A 217 26.57 -16.73 -14.63
N ALA A 218 27.80 -16.50 -14.17
CA ALA A 218 28.35 -15.15 -14.10
C ALA A 218 28.45 -14.51 -15.50
N ARG A 219 28.87 -15.26 -16.51
CA ARG A 219 28.96 -14.75 -17.89
C ARG A 219 27.58 -14.40 -18.46
N ALA A 220 26.58 -15.24 -18.22
CA ALA A 220 25.21 -14.98 -18.66
C ALA A 220 24.61 -13.73 -17.99
N VAL A 221 24.80 -13.58 -16.68
CA VAL A 221 24.37 -12.38 -15.95
C VAL A 221 25.07 -11.13 -16.48
N ALA A 222 26.39 -11.16 -16.65
CA ALA A 222 27.15 -10.04 -17.20
C ALA A 222 26.65 -9.63 -18.61
N ALA A 223 26.41 -10.60 -19.49
CA ALA A 223 25.90 -10.34 -20.83
C ALA A 223 24.53 -9.65 -20.83
N TRP A 224 23.66 -9.92 -19.85
CA TRP A 224 22.38 -9.21 -19.71
C TRP A 224 22.54 -7.79 -19.18
N LEU A 225 23.47 -7.59 -18.24
CA LEU A 225 23.79 -6.25 -17.75
C LEU A 225 24.37 -5.38 -18.88
N ASP A 226 25.25 -5.92 -19.71
CA ASP A 226 25.83 -5.22 -20.87
C ASP A 226 24.75 -4.85 -21.91
N LYS A 227 23.67 -5.63 -21.99
CA LYS A 227 22.49 -5.33 -22.83
C LYS A 227 21.53 -4.30 -22.19
N GLY A 228 21.80 -3.86 -20.96
CA GLY A 228 20.99 -2.85 -20.26
C GLY A 228 19.96 -3.41 -19.28
N ALA A 229 20.04 -4.68 -18.88
CA ALA A 229 19.18 -5.22 -17.84
C ALA A 229 19.41 -4.48 -16.51
N ARG A 230 18.33 -3.99 -15.91
CA ARG A 230 18.33 -3.33 -14.60
C ARG A 230 18.00 -4.31 -13.47
N ILE A 231 17.33 -5.41 -13.79
CA ILE A 231 17.10 -6.52 -12.87
C ILE A 231 17.48 -7.82 -13.60
N VAL A 232 18.29 -8.66 -12.98
CA VAL A 232 18.57 -10.02 -13.47
C VAL A 232 18.09 -11.01 -12.43
N LEU A 233 17.06 -11.78 -12.78
CA LEU A 233 16.54 -12.88 -11.96
C LEU A 233 17.38 -14.13 -12.25
N CYS A 234 17.97 -14.71 -11.22
CA CYS A 234 18.75 -15.94 -11.31
C CYS A 234 18.01 -17.04 -10.56
N THR A 235 17.59 -18.10 -11.24
CA THR A 235 16.86 -19.23 -10.66
C THR A 235 17.69 -20.51 -10.70
N GLY A 236 17.33 -21.51 -9.90
CA GLY A 236 18.10 -22.75 -9.78
C GLY A 236 19.33 -22.59 -8.89
N GLY A 237 19.77 -23.66 -8.24
CA GLY A 237 20.99 -23.67 -7.44
C GLY A 237 21.01 -22.67 -6.27
N MET A 238 19.86 -22.37 -5.64
CA MET A 238 19.71 -21.30 -4.63
C MET A 238 19.65 -21.77 -3.17
N SER A 239 19.77 -23.08 -2.93
CA SER A 239 19.55 -23.72 -1.63
C SER A 239 20.77 -23.56 -0.69
N VAL A 240 21.12 -24.63 0.02
CA VAL A 240 22.29 -24.73 0.91
C VAL A 240 23.20 -25.88 0.52
N ASP A 241 22.93 -26.50 -0.62
CA ASP A 241 23.65 -27.67 -1.09
C ASP A 241 25.05 -27.23 -1.50
N ALA A 242 26.05 -28.08 -1.27
CA ALA A 242 27.45 -27.75 -1.56
C ALA A 242 27.67 -27.42 -3.05
N ASP A 243 26.79 -27.96 -3.90
CA ASP A 243 26.83 -27.83 -5.35
C ASP A 243 26.13 -26.56 -5.86
N ASP A 244 25.38 -25.83 -5.02
CA ASP A 244 24.65 -24.62 -5.40
C ASP A 244 25.58 -23.49 -5.87
N GLN A 245 25.68 -23.27 -7.19
CA GLN A 245 26.59 -22.26 -7.75
C GLN A 245 25.97 -20.87 -7.90
N THR A 246 24.64 -20.73 -7.93
CA THR A 246 23.99 -19.44 -8.24
C THR A 246 24.33 -18.33 -7.23
N PRO A 247 24.22 -18.52 -5.90
CA PRO A 247 24.66 -17.52 -4.92
C PRO A 247 26.14 -17.16 -5.05
N ARG A 248 26.98 -18.13 -5.42
CA ARG A 248 28.43 -17.92 -5.60
C ARG A 248 28.70 -17.07 -6.85
N ALA A 249 28.02 -17.34 -7.96
CA ALA A 249 28.11 -16.56 -9.18
C ALA A 249 27.62 -15.12 -9.00
N ILE A 250 26.51 -14.91 -8.28
CA ILE A 250 26.03 -13.56 -7.96
C ILE A 250 27.07 -12.80 -7.14
N ARG A 251 27.66 -13.44 -6.12
CA ARG A 251 28.69 -12.84 -5.25
C ARG A 251 29.96 -12.45 -5.99
N SER A 252 30.40 -13.25 -6.95
CA SER A 252 31.63 -12.94 -7.71
C SER A 252 31.44 -11.78 -8.68
N LEU A 253 30.20 -11.46 -9.06
CA LEU A 253 29.90 -10.38 -9.98
C LEU A 253 29.51 -9.06 -9.31
N CYS A 254 28.82 -9.13 -8.17
CA CYS A 254 28.19 -7.97 -7.56
C CYS A 254 29.19 -7.09 -6.81
N ASP A 255 28.87 -5.80 -6.68
CA ASP A 255 29.63 -4.88 -5.85
C ASP A 255 29.31 -5.11 -4.36
N ARG A 256 28.04 -5.44 -4.07
CA ARG A 256 27.61 -5.81 -2.72
C ARG A 256 26.45 -6.81 -2.74
N VAL A 257 26.45 -7.69 -1.75
CA VAL A 257 25.27 -8.45 -1.36
C VAL A 257 24.48 -7.61 -0.34
N VAL A 258 23.23 -7.27 -0.66
CA VAL A 258 22.35 -6.50 0.25
C VAL A 258 21.84 -7.41 1.37
N PHE A 259 21.34 -8.59 0.99
CA PHE A 259 21.02 -9.66 1.93
C PHE A 259 21.03 -11.02 1.23
N ARG A 260 21.26 -12.05 2.03
CA ARG A 260 20.95 -13.43 1.68
C ARG A 260 20.04 -13.99 2.76
N ARG A 261 19.03 -14.73 2.29
CA ARG A 261 17.91 -15.24 3.06
C ARG A 261 17.03 -14.15 3.67
N VAL A 262 15.75 -14.46 3.73
CA VAL A 262 14.71 -13.55 4.22
C VAL A 262 13.82 -14.31 5.21
N PRO A 263 13.32 -13.65 6.28
CA PRO A 263 12.38 -14.25 7.22
C PRO A 263 10.96 -14.26 6.64
N LEU A 264 10.80 -14.76 5.41
CA LEU A 264 9.53 -14.94 4.73
C LEU A 264 9.41 -16.37 4.22
N ILE A 265 8.23 -16.95 4.37
CA ILE A 265 7.93 -18.31 3.91
C ILE A 265 6.62 -18.27 3.14
N PRO A 266 6.57 -18.72 1.87
CA PRO A 266 7.65 -19.31 1.06
C PRO A 266 8.70 -18.32 0.53
N GLY A 267 9.87 -18.85 0.15
CA GLY A 267 10.95 -18.08 -0.46
C GLY A 267 12.08 -17.65 0.49
N ALA A 268 12.32 -18.40 1.56
CA ALA A 268 13.30 -18.05 2.59
C ALA A 268 14.75 -17.89 2.06
N ASN A 269 15.11 -18.55 0.95
CA ASN A 269 16.44 -18.49 0.34
C ASN A 269 16.65 -17.32 -0.63
N LEU A 270 15.74 -16.34 -0.68
CA LEU A 270 15.85 -15.18 -1.56
C LEU A 270 17.15 -14.42 -1.28
N MET A 271 17.79 -13.94 -2.35
CA MET A 271 19.01 -13.15 -2.29
C MET A 271 18.86 -11.89 -3.13
N LEU A 272 19.33 -10.76 -2.60
CA LEU A 272 19.45 -9.51 -3.33
C LEU A 272 20.90 -9.04 -3.27
N ALA A 273 21.45 -8.76 -4.44
CA ALA A 273 22.75 -8.12 -4.60
C ALA A 273 22.65 -6.97 -5.60
N GLN A 274 23.64 -6.09 -5.59
CA GLN A 274 23.68 -4.90 -6.44
C GLN A 274 25.00 -4.84 -7.21
N LYS A 275 24.89 -4.43 -8.47
CA LYS A 275 26.03 -4.11 -9.35
C LYS A 275 25.73 -2.81 -10.09
N GLY A 276 26.47 -1.75 -9.79
CA GLY A 276 26.14 -0.39 -10.20
C GLY A 276 24.70 -0.04 -9.81
N GLU A 277 23.89 0.33 -10.81
CA GLU A 277 22.47 0.62 -10.59
C GLU A 277 21.52 -0.58 -10.83
N ALA A 278 22.07 -1.76 -11.13
CA ALA A 278 21.31 -2.97 -11.41
C ALA A 278 21.21 -3.89 -10.18
N PHE A 279 20.12 -4.67 -10.12
CA PHE A 279 19.86 -5.65 -9.09
C PHE A 279 20.03 -7.07 -9.61
N LEU A 280 20.77 -7.89 -8.86
CA LEU A 280 20.89 -9.33 -9.09
C LEU A 280 20.06 -10.06 -8.03
N VAL A 281 19.06 -10.80 -8.46
CA VAL A 281 18.10 -11.45 -7.56
C VAL A 281 18.22 -12.95 -7.67
N GLY A 282 18.66 -13.60 -6.60
CA GLY A 282 18.64 -15.06 -6.49
C GLY A 282 17.26 -15.54 -6.06
N VAL A 283 16.57 -16.27 -6.94
CA VAL A 283 15.17 -16.66 -6.81
C VAL A 283 15.04 -18.11 -6.32
N PRO A 284 14.41 -18.35 -5.16
CA PRO A 284 14.21 -19.71 -4.65
C PRO A 284 13.27 -20.55 -5.54
N ALA A 285 13.47 -21.86 -5.55
CA ALA A 285 12.61 -22.81 -6.27
C ALA A 285 11.12 -22.75 -5.87
N SER A 286 10.81 -22.27 -4.66
CA SER A 286 9.43 -22.02 -4.23
C SER A 286 8.65 -21.08 -5.17
N ALA A 287 9.33 -20.25 -5.98
CA ALA A 287 8.69 -19.39 -6.97
C ALA A 287 7.93 -20.17 -8.06
N VAL A 288 8.26 -21.44 -8.28
CA VAL A 288 7.55 -22.32 -9.22
C VAL A 288 6.31 -22.94 -8.58
N PHE A 289 6.37 -23.27 -7.29
CA PHE A 289 5.34 -24.03 -6.59
C PHE A 289 4.30 -23.15 -5.90
N ALA A 290 4.73 -22.02 -5.32
CA ALA A 290 3.87 -21.14 -4.56
C ALA A 290 3.39 -19.96 -5.39
N GLN A 291 2.10 -19.65 -5.31
CA GLN A 291 1.52 -18.50 -6.01
C GLN A 291 2.18 -17.17 -5.59
N ARG A 292 2.46 -17.02 -4.29
CA ARG A 292 3.14 -15.85 -3.70
C ARG A 292 4.31 -16.29 -2.84
N THR A 293 5.39 -15.53 -2.93
CA THR A 293 6.66 -15.77 -2.23
C THR A 293 7.28 -14.45 -1.81
N SER A 294 8.40 -14.52 -1.10
CA SER A 294 9.25 -13.36 -0.83
C SER A 294 9.71 -12.59 -2.08
N LEU A 295 9.76 -13.24 -3.26
CA LEU A 295 10.07 -12.56 -4.51
C LEU A 295 9.02 -11.49 -4.84
N ASP A 296 7.73 -11.78 -4.63
CA ASP A 296 6.65 -10.84 -4.95
C ASP A 296 6.78 -9.55 -4.13
N VAL A 297 7.08 -9.68 -2.83
CA VAL A 297 7.37 -8.54 -1.95
C VAL A 297 8.60 -7.77 -2.42
N LEU A 298 9.68 -8.47 -2.79
CA LEU A 298 10.90 -7.81 -3.26
C LEU A 298 10.65 -7.05 -4.58
N LEU A 299 9.94 -7.65 -5.54
CA LEU A 299 9.64 -7.03 -6.82
C LEU A 299 8.80 -5.75 -6.64
N ASP A 300 7.79 -5.77 -5.75
CA ASP A 300 7.03 -4.58 -5.38
C ASP A 300 7.97 -3.44 -4.95
N ARG A 301 8.99 -3.75 -4.12
CA ARG A 301 9.95 -2.77 -3.63
C ARG A 301 10.94 -2.28 -4.70
N LEU A 302 11.46 -3.19 -5.53
CA LEU A 302 12.41 -2.85 -6.60
C LEU A 302 11.75 -1.98 -7.67
N TYR A 303 10.56 -2.37 -8.15
CA TYR A 303 9.86 -1.64 -9.18
C TYR A 303 9.26 -0.31 -8.70
N ALA A 304 8.99 -0.17 -7.41
CA ALA A 304 8.68 1.14 -6.80
C ALA A 304 9.91 2.05 -6.63
N GLY A 305 11.13 1.58 -6.92
CA GLY A 305 12.36 2.35 -6.72
C GLY A 305 12.81 2.44 -5.25
N THR A 306 12.31 1.54 -4.39
CA THR A 306 12.57 1.54 -2.94
C THR A 306 13.19 0.21 -2.48
N PRO A 307 14.39 -0.16 -2.98
CA PRO A 307 15.01 -1.44 -2.63
C PRO A 307 15.20 -1.54 -1.11
N PRO A 308 14.80 -2.66 -0.48
CA PRO A 308 14.89 -2.81 0.96
C PRO A 308 16.34 -2.99 1.40
N THR A 309 16.69 -2.44 2.57
CA THR A 309 17.99 -2.70 3.20
C THR A 309 18.00 -4.09 3.84
N GLY A 310 19.20 -4.63 4.09
CA GLY A 310 19.33 -5.88 4.84
C GLY A 310 18.68 -5.81 6.23
N GLU A 311 18.75 -4.66 6.89
CA GLU A 311 18.13 -4.42 8.21
C GLU A 311 16.60 -4.41 8.13
N GLU A 312 16.01 -3.72 7.14
CA GLU A 312 14.56 -3.73 6.88
C GLU A 312 14.08 -5.18 6.68
N VAL A 313 14.78 -5.94 5.84
CA VAL A 313 14.46 -7.34 5.56
C VAL A 313 14.49 -8.23 6.81
N ARG A 314 15.34 -7.95 7.82
CA ARG A 314 15.33 -8.74 9.07
C ARG A 314 14.03 -8.59 9.86
N ARG A 315 13.28 -7.50 9.68
CA ARG A 315 12.01 -7.26 10.36
C ARG A 315 10.81 -7.93 9.69
N TRP A 316 10.98 -8.41 8.46
CA TRP A 316 9.91 -9.03 7.66
C TRP A 316 9.33 -10.31 8.25
N GLY A 317 9.91 -10.87 9.33
CA GLY A 317 9.38 -12.04 10.03
C GLY A 317 7.99 -11.83 10.65
N ARG A 318 7.65 -10.60 11.06
CA ARG A 318 6.37 -10.30 11.73
C ARG A 318 5.19 -10.39 10.77
N GLY A 319 4.49 -11.52 10.72
CA GLY A 319 3.46 -11.77 9.70
C GLY A 319 4.04 -12.27 8.36
N GLY A 320 5.30 -12.70 8.35
CA GLY A 320 6.03 -13.18 7.17
C GLY A 320 5.69 -14.60 6.71
N LEU A 321 4.69 -15.24 7.33
CA LEU A 321 4.23 -16.58 6.98
C LEU A 321 3.02 -16.49 6.05
N CYS A 322 3.16 -16.94 4.81
CA CYS A 322 2.04 -17.07 3.89
C CYS A 322 1.07 -18.13 4.39
N ARG A 323 -0.22 -17.82 4.29
CA ARG A 323 -1.30 -18.71 4.74
C ARG A 323 -1.68 -19.78 3.71
N SER A 324 -1.17 -19.69 2.49
CA SER A 324 -1.53 -20.59 1.38
C SER A 324 -3.05 -20.74 1.21
N CYS A 325 -3.78 -19.62 1.25
CA CYS A 325 -5.24 -19.60 1.18
C CYS A 325 -5.75 -20.20 -0.15
N ASP A 326 -6.93 -20.84 -0.12
CA ASP A 326 -7.60 -21.36 -1.32
C ASP A 326 -7.85 -20.27 -2.36
N ALA A 327 -8.32 -19.10 -1.91
CA ALA A 327 -8.40 -17.88 -2.72
C ALA A 327 -7.35 -16.88 -2.23
N CYS A 328 -6.36 -16.59 -3.08
CA CYS A 328 -5.27 -15.68 -2.73
C CYS A 328 -5.78 -14.24 -2.60
N SER A 329 -5.62 -13.65 -1.41
CA SER A 329 -5.98 -12.26 -1.13
C SER A 329 -4.81 -11.28 -1.27
N TYR A 330 -3.64 -11.72 -1.75
CA TYR A 330 -2.49 -10.83 -1.99
C TYR A 330 -2.87 -9.74 -3.01
N PRO A 331 -2.58 -8.44 -2.75
CA PRO A 331 -1.73 -7.90 -1.68
C PRO A 331 -2.51 -7.44 -0.43
N GLY A 332 -3.76 -7.80 -0.24
CA GLY A 332 -4.59 -7.44 0.93
C GLY A 332 -4.38 -8.30 2.19
N CYS A 333 -3.28 -9.05 2.29
CA CYS A 333 -2.99 -9.92 3.44
C CYS A 333 -1.75 -9.44 4.20
N ALA A 334 -1.54 -9.91 5.44
CA ALA A 334 -0.38 -9.50 6.24
C ALA A 334 0.98 -9.82 5.58
N PHE A 335 1.03 -10.85 4.71
CA PHE A 335 2.25 -11.29 4.06
C PHE A 335 2.86 -10.25 3.09
N SER A 336 2.02 -9.45 2.41
CA SER A 336 2.48 -8.46 1.43
C SER A 336 3.09 -7.21 2.07
N ALA A 337 2.57 -6.80 3.22
CA ALA A 337 2.90 -5.52 3.84
C ALA A 337 4.15 -5.64 4.68
N ARG A 338 5.33 -5.37 4.12
CA ARG A 338 6.62 -5.55 4.81
C ARG A 338 7.32 -4.20 5.01
N SER A 339 7.45 -3.78 6.26
CA SER A 339 8.06 -2.50 6.70
C SER A 339 9.36 -2.65 7.47
#